data_AF-A0A7I8EJI4-F1
#
_entry.id   AF-A0A7I8EJI4-F1
#
_cell.length_a   1.000
_cell.length_b   1.000
_cell.length_c   1.000
_cell.angle_alpha   90.00
_cell.angle_beta   90.00
_cell.angle_gamma   90.00
#
_symmetry.space_group_name_H-M   'P 1'
#
loop_
_entity.id
_entity.type
_entity.pdbx_description
1 polymer ?
#
loop_
_entity_poly.entity_id
_entity_poly.type
_entity_poly.pdbx_seq_one_letter_code
_entity_poly.pdbx_strand_id
1 'polypeptide(L)'
;MQTETTTDWQQPTSELILDEHMVHVWRAGLVLPENQQALLWRLLTLEEQQRAQRFHFEHHRQRWITARGVLRHLLSIYTHSDPLSITLKFNDYGKPALETPRTAQPLHFNISHSHDYALYAFAYQRELGIDIEQMRPNVEFDALAKHSFSPLEQATFRALPPEQQILGFYQCWTRKEAYIKARGMGLSLPLELFDVTLRPGEPARLLASREDPQEVQRWQLYALQPVPGYAGALFVEQQANTKSQLSCWQWTTNTLNLLKQ
;
A
#
# COMPACT_ATOMS: atom_id res chain seq x y z
N MET A 1 -10.73 -0.49 -20.70
CA MET A 1 -9.78 -1.56 -20.29
C MET A 1 -10.10 -1.94 -18.87
N GLN A 2 -10.41 -3.21 -18.64
CA GLN A 2 -10.63 -3.80 -17.33
C GLN A 2 -9.31 -3.73 -16.56
N THR A 3 -9.31 -3.18 -15.35
CA THR A 3 -8.21 -3.39 -14.41
C THR A 3 -8.48 -4.73 -13.74
N GLU A 4 -8.03 -5.81 -14.38
CA GLU A 4 -8.02 -7.15 -13.78
C GLU A 4 -7.24 -7.12 -12.46
N THR A 5 -7.60 -7.99 -11.53
CA THR A 5 -6.92 -8.05 -10.23
C THR A 5 -5.49 -8.52 -10.46
N THR A 6 -4.51 -7.72 -10.05
CA THR A 6 -3.10 -8.07 -10.21
C THR A 6 -2.73 -9.18 -9.23
N THR A 7 -2.36 -10.33 -9.79
CA THR A 7 -1.96 -11.55 -9.07
C THR A 7 -0.54 -12.01 -9.43
N ASP A 8 0.06 -11.45 -10.48
CA ASP A 8 1.43 -11.77 -10.89
C ASP A 8 2.44 -10.98 -10.06
N TRP A 9 3.28 -11.68 -9.32
CA TRP A 9 4.28 -11.13 -8.42
C TRP A 9 5.63 -11.76 -8.73
N GLN A 10 6.50 -10.97 -9.33
CA GLN A 10 7.73 -11.45 -9.94
C GLN A 10 8.92 -11.33 -8.99
N GLN A 11 9.97 -12.13 -9.22
CA GLN A 11 11.25 -11.88 -8.58
C GLN A 11 11.90 -10.65 -9.21
N PRO A 12 12.51 -9.76 -8.43
CA PRO A 12 13.13 -8.57 -8.98
C PRO A 12 14.34 -8.92 -9.86
N THR A 13 14.47 -8.18 -10.96
CA THR A 13 15.63 -8.22 -11.85
C THR A 13 16.81 -7.45 -11.24
N SER A 14 18.00 -7.62 -11.80
CA SER A 14 19.19 -6.84 -11.42
C SER A 14 19.05 -5.35 -11.73
N GLU A 15 18.25 -5.01 -12.74
CA GLU A 15 17.93 -3.63 -13.11
C GLU A 15 16.45 -3.35 -12.80
N LEU A 16 16.20 -2.56 -11.75
CA LEU A 16 14.88 -2.06 -11.41
C LEU A 16 14.71 -0.66 -12.01
N ILE A 17 14.14 -0.59 -13.22
CA ILE A 17 13.92 0.68 -13.92
C ILE A 17 12.57 1.24 -13.49
N LEU A 18 12.59 2.31 -12.69
CA LEU A 18 11.41 3.11 -12.36
C LEU A 18 11.51 4.44 -13.11
N ASP A 19 10.72 4.61 -14.17
CA ASP A 19 10.54 5.89 -14.86
C ASP A 19 9.23 6.60 -14.43
N GLU A 20 8.93 7.75 -15.02
CA GLU A 20 7.75 8.58 -14.70
C GLU A 20 6.40 7.91 -15.06
N HIS A 21 6.41 6.88 -15.91
CA HIS A 21 5.22 6.13 -16.32
C HIS A 21 5.04 4.83 -15.51
N MET A 22 6.09 4.39 -14.82
CA MET A 22 6.09 3.16 -14.04
C MET A 22 5.64 3.38 -12.59
N VAL A 23 4.96 2.38 -12.05
CA VAL A 23 4.66 2.24 -10.63
C VAL A 23 5.14 0.87 -10.20
N HIS A 24 6.02 0.85 -9.21
CA HIS A 24 6.49 -0.39 -8.62
C HIS A 24 5.71 -0.69 -7.36
N VAL A 25 5.17 -1.91 -7.26
CA VAL A 25 4.57 -2.44 -6.04
C VAL A 25 5.35 -3.64 -5.56
N TRP A 26 5.66 -3.67 -4.28
CA TRP A 26 6.37 -4.75 -3.63
C TRP A 26 5.47 -5.41 -2.61
N ARG A 27 5.44 -6.74 -2.60
CA ARG A 27 4.95 -7.53 -1.46
C ARG A 27 6.12 -8.05 -0.65
N ALA A 28 5.97 -8.09 0.68
CA ALA A 28 6.92 -8.72 1.58
C ALA A 28 6.20 -9.53 2.67
N GLY A 29 6.71 -10.72 2.96
CA GLY A 29 6.36 -11.45 4.18
C GLY A 29 7.05 -10.84 5.39
N LEU A 30 6.34 -10.68 6.50
CA LEU A 30 6.79 -10.00 7.71
C LEU A 30 7.31 -10.96 8.79
N VAL A 31 6.94 -12.24 8.70
CA VAL A 31 7.42 -13.30 9.57
C VAL A 31 8.67 -13.92 8.92
N LEU A 32 9.83 -13.58 9.46
CA LEU A 32 11.13 -14.03 8.97
C LEU A 32 11.91 -14.73 10.09
N PRO A 33 12.83 -15.66 9.74
CA PRO A 33 13.80 -16.19 10.69
C PRO A 33 14.64 -15.10 11.37
N GLU A 34 15.07 -15.33 12.61
CA GLU A 34 15.80 -14.34 13.42
C GLU A 34 17.06 -13.80 12.74
N ASN A 35 17.82 -14.65 12.05
CA ASN A 35 19.03 -14.24 11.34
C ASN A 35 18.73 -13.24 10.21
N GLN A 36 17.60 -13.41 9.51
CA GLN A 36 17.15 -12.51 8.46
C GLN A 36 16.64 -11.19 9.04
N GLN A 37 15.88 -11.26 10.14
CA GLN A 37 15.42 -10.08 10.85
C GLN A 37 16.58 -9.26 11.43
N ALA A 38 17.64 -9.91 11.91
CA ALA A 38 18.84 -9.24 12.39
C ALA A 38 19.55 -8.41 11.30
N LEU A 39 19.46 -8.83 10.02
CA LEU A 39 19.95 -8.03 8.90
C LEU A 39 19.11 -6.76 8.72
N LEU A 40 17.79 -6.88 8.77
CA LEU A 40 16.86 -5.76 8.65
C LEU A 40 16.96 -4.79 9.83
N TRP A 41 17.19 -5.29 11.05
CA TRP A 41 17.44 -4.49 12.24
C TRP A 41 18.60 -3.51 12.06
N ARG A 42 19.67 -3.94 11.39
CA ARG A 42 20.85 -3.11 11.12
C ARG A 42 20.58 -1.96 10.14
N LEU A 43 19.46 -2.01 9.41
CA LEU A 43 19.04 -0.95 8.49
C LEU A 43 18.17 0.11 9.18
N LEU A 44 17.82 -0.09 10.46
CA LEU A 44 16.99 0.82 11.23
C LEU A 44 17.84 1.90 11.91
N THR A 45 17.34 3.14 11.90
CA THR A 45 17.93 4.22 12.69
C THR A 45 17.78 3.95 14.19
N LEU A 46 18.56 4.63 15.03
CA LEU A 46 18.43 4.51 16.49
C LEU A 46 17.02 4.82 16.99
N GLU A 47 16.37 5.84 16.42
CA GLU A 47 14.99 6.21 16.75
C GLU A 47 13.98 5.12 16.37
N GLU A 48 14.19 4.48 15.22
CA GLU A 48 13.37 3.36 14.76
C GLU A 48 13.58 2.12 15.65
N GLN A 49 14.81 1.83 16.03
CA GLN A 49 15.12 0.74 16.98
C GLN A 49 14.46 0.99 18.35
N GLN A 50 14.55 2.20 18.87
CA GLN A 50 13.85 2.60 20.10
C GLN A 50 12.33 2.47 19.95
N ARG A 51 11.76 2.84 18.79
CA ARG A 51 10.34 2.64 18.51
C ARG A 51 9.95 1.17 18.51
N ALA A 52 10.74 0.29 17.89
CA ALA A 52 10.49 -1.15 17.91
C ALA A 52 10.44 -1.69 19.34
N GLN A 53 11.35 -1.25 20.21
CA GLN A 53 11.43 -1.71 21.59
C GLN A 53 10.21 -1.33 22.45
N ARG A 54 9.39 -0.37 22.02
CA ARG A 54 8.16 0.05 22.73
C ARG A 54 6.95 -0.87 22.48
N PHE A 55 7.01 -1.79 21.52
CA PHE A 55 5.93 -2.73 21.31
C PHE A 55 5.83 -3.72 22.48
N HIS A 56 4.62 -3.87 23.03
CA HIS A 56 4.36 -4.78 24.14
C HIS A 56 4.48 -6.25 23.75
N PHE A 57 3.96 -6.61 22.57
CA PHE A 57 3.96 -7.99 22.08
C PHE A 57 5.09 -8.25 21.08
N GLU A 58 5.81 -9.35 21.27
CA GLU A 58 6.96 -9.73 20.44
C GLU A 58 6.62 -9.78 18.95
N HIS A 59 5.53 -10.46 18.60
CA HIS A 59 5.15 -10.66 17.21
C HIS A 59 4.84 -9.33 16.50
N HIS A 60 4.25 -8.34 17.20
CA HIS A 60 4.06 -7.00 16.65
C HIS A 60 5.38 -6.27 16.46
N ARG A 61 6.29 -6.37 17.43
CA ARG A 61 7.64 -5.82 17.34
C ARG A 61 8.37 -6.38 16.12
N GLN A 62 8.37 -7.70 15.98
CA GLN A 62 9.05 -8.40 14.90
C GLN A 62 8.51 -8.00 13.52
N ARG A 63 7.19 -8.01 13.35
CA ARG A 63 6.54 -7.56 12.10
C ARG A 63 6.87 -6.11 11.79
N TRP A 64 6.90 -5.23 12.81
CA TRP A 64 7.27 -3.83 12.64
C TRP A 64 8.73 -3.66 12.21
N ILE A 65 9.66 -4.37 12.83
CA ILE A 65 11.09 -4.37 12.45
C ILE A 65 11.24 -4.81 10.99
N THR A 66 10.60 -5.92 10.61
CA THR A 66 10.66 -6.44 9.24
C THR A 66 10.09 -5.41 8.27
N ALA A 67 8.89 -4.88 8.52
CA ALA A 67 8.25 -3.92 7.63
C ALA A 67 9.09 -2.64 7.46
N ARG A 68 9.66 -2.12 8.55
CA ARG A 68 10.50 -0.91 8.52
C ARG A 68 11.84 -1.15 7.83
N GLY A 69 12.48 -2.29 8.09
CA GLY A 69 13.76 -2.64 7.47
C GLY A 69 13.61 -2.88 5.97
N VAL A 70 12.53 -3.54 5.53
CA VAL A 70 12.21 -3.69 4.11
C VAL A 70 11.98 -2.33 3.45
N LEU A 71 11.23 -1.42 4.10
CA LEU A 71 11.06 -0.05 3.59
C LEU A 71 12.41 0.66 3.41
N ARG A 72 13.25 0.68 4.43
CA ARG A 72 14.59 1.29 4.41
C ARG A 72 15.45 0.74 3.26
N HIS A 73 15.42 -0.58 3.10
CA HIS A 73 16.10 -1.27 2.01
C HIS A 73 15.56 -0.87 0.63
N LEU A 74 14.24 -0.92 0.42
CA LEU A 74 13.64 -0.54 -0.86
C LEU A 74 13.91 0.93 -1.20
N LEU A 75 13.83 1.83 -0.21
CA LEU A 75 14.19 3.24 -0.42
C LEU A 75 15.64 3.39 -0.83
N SER A 76 16.57 2.66 -0.22
CA SER A 76 18.00 2.72 -0.60
C SER A 76 18.25 2.30 -2.06
N ILE A 77 17.47 1.35 -2.58
CA ILE A 77 17.54 0.96 -4.00
C ILE A 77 17.13 2.13 -4.89
N TYR A 78 16.00 2.78 -4.62
CA TYR A 78 15.49 3.84 -5.50
C TYR A 78 16.22 5.17 -5.34
N THR A 79 16.75 5.47 -4.16
CA THR A 79 17.47 6.73 -3.90
C THR A 79 18.98 6.58 -4.05
N HIS A 80 19.49 5.37 -4.32
CA HIS A 80 20.92 5.05 -4.37
C HIS A 80 21.69 5.62 -3.16
N SER A 81 21.11 5.49 -1.96
CA SER A 81 21.63 6.07 -0.72
C SER A 81 21.74 5.01 0.37
N ASP A 82 22.61 5.22 1.36
CA ASP A 82 22.65 4.36 2.55
C ASP A 82 21.27 4.36 3.25
N PRO A 83 20.66 3.18 3.53
CA PRO A 83 19.43 3.07 4.31
C PRO A 83 19.37 3.96 5.56
N LEU A 84 20.51 4.12 6.27
CA LEU A 84 20.61 4.89 7.50
C LEU A 84 20.69 6.41 7.28
N SER A 85 21.06 6.87 6.08
CA SER A 85 21.13 8.29 5.74
C SER A 85 19.80 8.85 5.19
N ILE A 86 18.82 7.99 4.93
CA ILE A 86 17.52 8.39 4.36
C ILE A 86 16.68 9.09 5.44
N THR A 87 16.29 10.34 5.21
CA THR A 87 15.41 11.06 6.14
C THR A 87 13.96 10.92 5.71
N LEU A 88 13.11 10.48 6.64
CA LEU A 88 11.67 10.42 6.47
C LEU A 88 11.01 11.57 7.20
N LYS A 89 10.15 12.31 6.50
CA LYS A 89 9.25 13.31 7.10
C LYS A 89 7.85 12.75 7.19
N PHE A 90 7.07 13.27 8.12
CA PHE A 90 5.68 12.88 8.30
C PHE A 90 4.83 14.14 8.17
N ASN A 91 3.74 14.05 7.42
CA ASN A 91 2.76 15.13 7.38
C ASN A 91 1.93 15.17 8.69
N ASP A 92 1.03 16.14 8.81
CA ASP A 92 0.17 16.32 9.98
C ASP A 92 -0.73 15.11 10.31
N TYR A 93 -0.92 14.21 9.33
CA TYR A 93 -1.72 12.99 9.43
C TYR A 93 -0.86 11.72 9.57
N GLY A 94 0.45 11.86 9.69
CA GLY A 94 1.38 10.75 9.87
C GLY A 94 1.73 9.97 8.59
N LYS A 95 1.37 10.44 7.39
CA LYS A 95 1.83 9.86 6.12
C LYS A 95 3.33 10.13 5.98
N PRO A 96 4.18 9.08 5.87
CA PRO A 96 5.60 9.27 5.65
C PRO A 96 5.89 9.72 4.22
N ALA A 97 6.92 10.55 4.05
CA ALA A 97 7.45 11.01 2.78
C ALA A 97 8.98 11.07 2.83
N LEU A 98 9.62 10.93 1.68
CA LEU A 98 11.07 11.14 1.56
C LEU A 98 11.40 12.63 1.65
N GLU A 99 12.45 12.98 2.39
CA GLU A 99 13.07 14.28 2.21
C GLU A 99 13.95 14.25 0.96
N THR A 100 13.46 14.83 -0.13
CA THR A 100 14.20 14.91 -1.40
C THR A 100 14.85 16.28 -1.58
N PRO A 101 16.12 16.37 -2.03
CA PRO A 101 16.72 17.63 -2.45
C PRO A 101 15.90 18.29 -3.55
N ARG A 102 15.85 19.63 -3.58
CA ARG A 102 15.07 20.38 -4.59
C ARG A 102 15.49 20.12 -6.04
N THR A 103 16.69 19.61 -6.25
CA THR A 103 17.27 19.31 -7.56
C THR A 103 16.96 17.90 -8.06
N ALA A 104 16.41 17.02 -7.21
CA ALA A 104 16.07 15.65 -7.55
C ALA A 104 14.59 15.55 -7.98
N GLN A 105 14.28 14.58 -8.84
CA GLN A 105 12.89 14.23 -9.11
C GLN A 105 12.27 13.62 -7.83
N PRO A 106 11.08 14.08 -7.41
CA PRO A 106 10.47 13.60 -6.17
C PRO A 106 10.00 12.15 -6.34
N LEU A 107 10.55 11.25 -5.51
CA LEU A 107 10.09 9.89 -5.35
C LEU A 107 9.01 9.84 -4.26
N HIS A 108 7.81 9.41 -4.62
CA HIS A 108 6.72 9.18 -3.68
C HIS A 108 6.61 7.70 -3.36
N PHE A 109 6.22 7.41 -2.13
CA PHE A 109 5.95 6.05 -1.70
C PHE A 109 4.77 5.97 -0.75
N ASN A 110 4.19 4.78 -0.65
CA ASN A 110 3.21 4.46 0.36
C ASN A 110 3.39 3.02 0.83
N ILE A 111 2.98 2.75 2.07
CA ILE A 111 3.12 1.44 2.71
C ILE A 111 1.83 1.08 3.42
N SER A 112 1.45 -0.19 3.34
CA SER A 112 0.44 -0.78 4.22
C SER A 112 0.86 -2.17 4.63
N HIS A 113 0.37 -2.62 5.78
CA HIS A 113 0.60 -3.98 6.25
C HIS A 113 -0.62 -4.50 7.01
N SER A 114 -0.90 -5.79 6.84
CA SER A 114 -1.90 -6.50 7.62
C SER A 114 -1.35 -7.88 7.95
N HIS A 115 -1.41 -8.22 9.23
CA HIS A 115 -0.88 -9.48 9.78
C HIS A 115 0.53 -9.80 9.28
N ASP A 116 0.68 -10.78 8.38
CA ASP A 116 1.97 -11.34 7.99
C ASP A 116 2.54 -10.75 6.70
N TYR A 117 1.84 -9.79 6.08
CA TYR A 117 2.27 -9.21 4.80
C TYR A 117 2.23 -7.69 4.81
N ALA A 118 3.15 -7.10 4.04
CA ALA A 118 3.17 -5.68 3.72
C ALA A 118 3.21 -5.46 2.21
N LEU A 119 2.62 -4.34 1.81
CA LEU A 119 2.75 -3.76 0.48
C LEU A 119 3.49 -2.43 0.55
N TYR A 120 4.32 -2.18 -0.46
CA TYR A 120 5.04 -0.92 -0.65
C TYR A 120 4.84 -0.49 -2.10
N ALA A 121 4.49 0.76 -2.33
CA ALA A 121 4.34 1.29 -3.67
C ALA A 121 5.24 2.51 -3.85
N PHE A 122 5.81 2.65 -5.05
CA PHE A 122 6.77 3.69 -5.42
C PHE A 122 6.45 4.24 -6.81
N ALA A 123 6.51 5.56 -6.96
CA ALA A 123 6.39 6.24 -8.25
C ALA A 123 7.10 7.60 -8.21
N TYR A 124 7.62 8.06 -9.35
CA TYR A 124 8.11 9.42 -9.48
C TYR A 124 6.97 10.40 -9.78
N GLN A 125 7.03 11.59 -9.18
CA GLN A 125 6.19 12.76 -9.52
C GLN A 125 4.67 12.57 -9.43
N ARG A 126 4.18 11.57 -8.69
CA ARG A 126 2.76 11.22 -8.66
C ARG A 126 2.36 10.79 -7.26
N GLU A 127 1.26 11.30 -6.76
CA GLU A 127 0.71 10.82 -5.49
C GLU A 127 0.19 9.39 -5.63
N LEU A 128 0.35 8.62 -4.55
CA LEU A 128 -0.11 7.24 -4.50
C LEU A 128 -0.47 6.82 -3.08
N GLY A 129 -1.36 5.83 -2.98
CA GLY A 129 -1.78 5.23 -1.72
C GLY A 129 -2.08 3.75 -1.92
N ILE A 130 -1.57 2.91 -1.02
CA ILE A 130 -1.72 1.46 -1.09
C ILE A 130 -2.29 0.93 0.21
N ASP A 131 -3.13 -0.09 0.09
CA ASP A 131 -3.66 -0.80 1.25
C ASP A 131 -3.71 -2.31 1.06
N ILE A 132 -3.66 -3.04 2.17
CA ILE A 132 -3.74 -4.50 2.23
C ILE A 132 -4.46 -4.91 3.52
N GLU A 133 -5.38 -5.86 3.40
CA GLU A 133 -6.03 -6.48 4.56
C GLU A 133 -6.16 -8.00 4.44
N GLN A 134 -5.92 -8.69 5.56
CA GLN A 134 -6.23 -10.12 5.67
C GLN A 134 -7.74 -10.31 5.78
N MET A 135 -8.30 -11.11 4.89
CA MET A 135 -9.71 -11.46 4.91
C MET A 135 -9.99 -12.47 6.02
N ARG A 136 -10.82 -12.08 7.00
CA ARG A 136 -11.21 -12.92 8.13
C ARG A 136 -12.72 -13.14 8.11
N PRO A 137 -13.22 -14.39 8.15
CA PRO A 137 -14.65 -14.68 7.99
C PRO A 137 -15.49 -14.30 9.22
N ASN A 138 -14.89 -14.20 10.41
CA ASN A 138 -15.59 -14.04 11.68
C ASN A 138 -15.65 -12.56 12.11
N VAL A 139 -16.21 -11.71 11.24
CA VAL A 139 -16.33 -10.27 11.47
C VAL A 139 -17.79 -9.86 11.24
N GLU A 140 -18.30 -8.96 12.08
CA GLU A 140 -19.63 -8.37 11.95
C GLU A 140 -19.66 -7.35 10.79
N PHE A 141 -19.63 -7.85 9.56
CA PHE A 141 -19.45 -7.03 8.36
C PHE A 141 -20.55 -5.99 8.14
N ASP A 142 -21.81 -6.33 8.44
CA ASP A 142 -22.92 -5.38 8.32
C ASP A 142 -22.74 -4.17 9.26
N ALA A 143 -22.28 -4.42 10.49
CA ALA A 143 -22.03 -3.35 11.46
C ALA A 143 -20.88 -2.46 10.99
N LEU A 144 -19.77 -3.05 10.54
CA LEU A 144 -18.63 -2.28 10.02
C LEU A 144 -19.00 -1.49 8.76
N ALA A 145 -19.68 -2.12 7.80
CA ALA A 145 -20.12 -1.48 6.57
C ALA A 145 -21.04 -0.29 6.86
N LYS A 146 -21.93 -0.39 7.86
CA LYS A 146 -22.81 0.70 8.26
C LYS A 146 -22.04 1.94 8.75
N HIS A 147 -20.90 1.76 9.39
CA HIS A 147 -20.08 2.85 9.93
C HIS A 147 -19.03 3.38 8.95
N SER A 148 -18.66 2.59 7.94
CA SER A 148 -17.50 2.87 7.09
C SER A 148 -17.83 3.02 5.61
N PHE A 149 -18.99 2.58 5.14
CA PHE A 149 -19.37 2.64 3.73
C PHE A 149 -20.43 3.71 3.50
N SER A 150 -20.46 4.28 2.29
CA SER A 150 -21.51 5.18 1.86
C SER A 150 -22.86 4.45 1.74
N PRO A 151 -24.00 5.16 1.68
CA PRO A 151 -25.30 4.53 1.45
C PRO A 151 -25.36 3.66 0.18
N LEU A 152 -24.68 4.07 -0.90
CA LEU A 152 -24.61 3.31 -2.15
C LEU A 152 -23.83 2.00 -1.99
N GLU A 153 -22.68 2.08 -1.32
CA GLU A 153 -21.84 0.93 -1.04
C GLU A 153 -22.53 -0.03 -0.06
N GLN A 154 -23.21 0.46 0.98
CA GLN A 154 -24.02 -0.35 1.89
C GLN A 154 -25.16 -1.09 1.18
N ALA A 155 -25.84 -0.43 0.23
CA ALA A 155 -26.88 -1.08 -0.57
C ALA A 155 -26.28 -2.15 -1.51
N THR A 156 -25.14 -1.85 -2.13
CA THR A 156 -24.42 -2.77 -3.01
C THR A 156 -23.90 -3.99 -2.25
N PHE A 157 -23.34 -3.79 -1.07
CA PHE A 157 -22.83 -4.83 -0.18
C PHE A 157 -23.94 -5.78 0.27
N ARG A 158 -25.07 -5.25 0.74
CA ARG A 158 -26.23 -6.07 1.16
C ARG A 158 -26.86 -6.87 0.02
N ALA A 159 -26.66 -6.45 -1.22
CA ALA A 159 -27.13 -7.17 -2.39
C ALA A 159 -26.17 -8.27 -2.85
N LEU A 160 -24.98 -8.41 -2.25
CA LEU A 160 -24.05 -9.49 -2.58
C LEU A 160 -24.55 -10.83 -2.04
N PRO A 161 -24.35 -11.93 -2.79
CA PRO A 161 -24.48 -13.27 -2.26
C PRO A 161 -23.60 -13.47 -1.02
N PRO A 162 -24.03 -14.24 0.00
CA PRO A 162 -23.27 -14.44 1.24
C PRO A 162 -21.81 -14.87 1.01
N GLU A 163 -21.56 -15.73 0.02
CA GLU A 163 -20.22 -16.21 -0.35
C GLU A 163 -19.30 -15.12 -0.92
N GLN A 164 -19.86 -14.00 -1.37
CA GLN A 164 -19.13 -12.86 -1.91
C GLN A 164 -18.97 -11.71 -0.91
N GLN A 165 -19.72 -11.71 0.21
CA GLN A 165 -19.72 -10.60 1.16
C GLN A 165 -18.33 -10.37 1.77
N ILE A 166 -17.64 -11.42 2.21
CA ILE A 166 -16.29 -11.27 2.79
C ILE A 166 -15.37 -10.54 1.79
N LEU A 167 -15.28 -11.04 0.56
CA LEU A 167 -14.42 -10.43 -0.46
C LEU A 167 -14.86 -9.01 -0.81
N GLY A 168 -16.17 -8.78 -0.98
CA GLY A 168 -16.70 -7.47 -1.33
C GLY A 168 -16.49 -6.42 -0.23
N PHE A 169 -16.62 -6.80 1.04
CA PHE A 169 -16.30 -5.93 2.18
C PHE A 169 -14.83 -5.50 2.14
N TYR A 170 -13.91 -6.47 2.06
CA TYR A 170 -12.48 -6.17 2.10
C TYR A 170 -12.00 -5.46 0.84
N GLN A 171 -12.61 -5.70 -0.32
CA GLN A 171 -12.38 -4.90 -1.53
C GLN A 171 -12.80 -3.45 -1.32
N CYS A 172 -14.00 -3.20 -0.78
CA CYS A 172 -14.44 -1.83 -0.49
C CYS A 172 -13.49 -1.16 0.51
N TRP A 173 -13.25 -1.82 1.65
CA TRP A 173 -12.39 -1.31 2.72
C TRP A 173 -11.01 -0.91 2.22
N THR A 174 -10.28 -1.83 1.57
CA THR A 174 -8.91 -1.57 1.10
C THR A 174 -8.87 -0.49 0.03
N ARG A 175 -9.87 -0.42 -0.87
CA ARG A 175 -9.96 0.66 -1.87
C ARG A 175 -10.16 2.02 -1.20
N LYS A 176 -11.00 2.10 -0.16
CA LYS A 176 -11.23 3.36 0.55
C LYS A 176 -10.02 3.82 1.36
N GLU A 177 -9.37 2.91 2.08
CA GLU A 177 -8.13 3.19 2.82
C GLU A 177 -6.98 3.59 1.88
N ALA A 178 -6.84 2.92 0.73
CA ALA A 178 -5.85 3.29 -0.28
C ALA A 178 -6.10 4.69 -0.83
N TYR A 179 -7.36 5.09 -1.07
CA TYR A 179 -7.71 6.44 -1.50
C TYR A 179 -7.35 7.49 -0.43
N ILE A 180 -7.71 7.25 0.83
CA ILE A 180 -7.36 8.12 1.96
C ILE A 180 -5.84 8.30 2.06
N LYS A 181 -5.08 7.21 1.97
CA LYS A 181 -3.61 7.23 1.99
C LYS A 181 -3.03 7.99 0.80
N ALA A 182 -3.65 7.89 -0.37
CA ALA A 182 -3.24 8.63 -1.55
C ALA A 182 -3.44 10.13 -1.35
N ARG A 183 -4.60 10.54 -0.83
CA ARG A 183 -4.91 11.93 -0.46
C ARG A 183 -4.06 12.48 0.68
N GLY A 184 -3.50 11.60 1.52
CA GLY A 184 -2.62 11.96 2.62
C GLY A 184 -3.31 12.65 3.80
N MET A 185 -4.64 12.57 3.87
CA MET A 185 -5.46 13.24 4.89
C MET A 185 -5.75 12.38 6.12
N GLY A 186 -5.22 11.14 6.17
CA GLY A 186 -5.51 10.19 7.25
C GLY A 186 -7.02 10.00 7.48
N LEU A 187 -7.41 9.68 8.71
CA LEU A 187 -8.82 9.46 9.07
C LEU A 187 -9.69 10.74 9.00
N SER A 188 -9.12 11.89 8.65
CA SER A 188 -9.86 13.15 8.54
C SER A 188 -10.71 13.26 7.28
N LEU A 189 -10.52 12.37 6.29
CA LEU A 189 -11.41 12.25 5.14
C LEU A 189 -12.54 11.26 5.47
N PRO A 190 -13.79 11.71 5.66
CA PRO A 190 -14.89 10.81 5.99
C PRO A 190 -15.15 9.84 4.84
N LEU A 191 -15.22 8.55 5.18
CA LEU A 191 -15.38 7.47 4.21
C LEU A 191 -16.68 7.57 3.40
N GLU A 192 -17.72 8.22 3.91
CA GLU A 192 -18.99 8.44 3.20
C GLU A 192 -18.90 9.48 2.07
N LEU A 193 -17.82 10.28 2.01
CA LEU A 193 -17.68 11.35 1.01
C LEU A 193 -17.33 10.85 -0.40
N PHE A 194 -17.02 9.57 -0.56
CA PHE A 194 -16.67 9.02 -1.86
C PHE A 194 -17.13 7.55 -1.98
N ASP A 195 -17.33 7.12 -3.22
CA ASP A 195 -17.78 5.76 -3.53
C ASP A 195 -16.73 5.01 -4.34
N VAL A 196 -16.52 3.74 -4.01
CA VAL A 196 -15.70 2.82 -4.80
C VAL A 196 -16.53 1.62 -5.25
N THR A 197 -16.08 0.96 -6.32
CA THR A 197 -16.62 -0.37 -6.65
C THR A 197 -16.33 -1.35 -5.53
N LEU A 198 -17.13 -2.42 -5.38
CA LEU A 198 -16.93 -3.44 -4.34
C LEU A 198 -17.37 -4.86 -4.72
N ARG A 199 -18.04 -5.04 -5.87
CA ARG A 199 -18.48 -6.36 -6.31
C ARG A 199 -17.27 -7.18 -6.78
N PRO A 200 -17.10 -8.42 -6.30
CA PRO A 200 -16.10 -9.31 -6.85
C PRO A 200 -16.24 -9.47 -8.37
N GLY A 201 -15.11 -9.39 -9.08
CA GLY A 201 -15.06 -9.50 -10.55
C GLY A 201 -15.36 -8.20 -11.32
N GLU A 202 -15.85 -7.14 -10.66
CA GLU A 202 -16.01 -5.84 -11.32
C GLU A 202 -14.69 -5.04 -11.30
N PRO A 203 -14.40 -4.21 -12.33
CA PRO A 203 -13.20 -3.39 -12.35
C PRO A 203 -13.09 -2.46 -11.14
N ALA A 204 -11.89 -2.31 -10.59
CA ALA A 204 -11.63 -1.42 -9.48
C ALA A 204 -11.71 0.04 -9.93
N ARG A 205 -12.64 0.84 -9.36
CA ARG A 205 -12.86 2.25 -9.72
C ARG A 205 -13.25 3.10 -8.51
N LEU A 206 -12.82 4.36 -8.52
CA LEU A 206 -13.48 5.45 -7.80
C LEU A 206 -14.70 5.85 -8.63
N LEU A 207 -15.89 5.82 -8.03
CA LEU A 207 -17.16 6.07 -8.70
C LEU A 207 -17.60 7.53 -8.54
N ALA A 208 -17.40 8.10 -7.36
CA ALA A 208 -17.76 9.47 -7.05
C ALA A 208 -16.90 10.02 -5.91
N SER A 209 -16.69 11.33 -5.91
CA SER A 209 -16.20 12.11 -4.78
C SER A 209 -17.13 13.31 -4.61
N ARG A 210 -17.64 13.50 -3.39
CA ARG A 210 -18.58 14.57 -3.04
C ARG A 210 -17.88 15.87 -2.70
N GLU A 211 -16.59 15.82 -2.36
CA GLU A 211 -15.76 17.01 -2.16
C GLU A 211 -15.37 17.64 -3.50
N ASP A 212 -14.94 16.81 -4.46
CA ASP A 212 -14.54 17.26 -5.78
C ASP A 212 -14.77 16.14 -6.83
N PRO A 213 -15.74 16.30 -7.74
CA PRO A 213 -15.99 15.34 -8.81
C PRO A 213 -14.79 15.08 -9.74
N GLN A 214 -13.82 16.00 -9.84
CA GLN A 214 -12.63 15.84 -10.68
C GLN A 214 -11.71 14.71 -10.18
N GLU A 215 -11.81 14.35 -8.91
CA GLU A 215 -11.05 13.27 -8.30
C GLU A 215 -11.29 11.92 -9.01
N VAL A 216 -12.49 11.69 -9.52
CA VAL A 216 -12.81 10.47 -10.28
C VAL A 216 -11.91 10.31 -11.51
N GLN A 217 -11.53 11.42 -12.15
CA GLN A 217 -10.65 11.43 -13.31
C GLN A 217 -9.16 11.46 -12.91
N ARG A 218 -8.86 12.09 -11.77
CA ARG A 218 -7.50 12.20 -11.24
C ARG A 218 -6.90 10.85 -10.86
N TRP A 219 -7.70 9.88 -10.42
CA TRP A 219 -7.15 8.65 -9.86
C TRP A 219 -7.31 7.45 -10.77
N GLN A 220 -6.28 6.63 -10.83
CA GLN A 220 -6.35 5.27 -11.34
C GLN A 220 -6.29 4.29 -10.17
N LEU A 221 -7.27 3.40 -10.12
CA LEU A 221 -7.39 2.39 -9.07
C LEU A 221 -7.07 0.99 -9.60
N TYR A 222 -6.21 0.28 -8.89
CA TYR A 222 -5.81 -1.09 -9.16
C TYR A 222 -6.28 -1.99 -8.02
N ALA A 223 -6.92 -3.12 -8.35
CA ALA A 223 -7.14 -4.20 -7.39
C ALA A 223 -5.89 -5.08 -7.34
N LEU A 224 -5.42 -5.37 -6.13
CA LEU A 224 -4.25 -6.21 -5.88
C LEU A 224 -4.69 -7.43 -5.08
N GLN A 225 -4.13 -8.59 -5.42
CA GLN A 225 -4.20 -9.78 -4.57
C GLN A 225 -2.77 -10.21 -4.24
N PRO A 226 -2.21 -9.69 -3.12
CA PRO A 226 -0.82 -9.93 -2.75
C PRO A 226 -0.53 -11.40 -2.50
N VAL A 227 -1.45 -12.08 -1.82
CA VAL A 227 -1.41 -13.51 -1.53
C VAL A 227 -2.85 -14.01 -1.35
N PRO A 228 -3.13 -15.32 -1.49
CA PRO A 228 -4.44 -15.87 -1.18
C PRO A 228 -4.89 -15.49 0.24
N GLY A 229 -6.16 -15.14 0.41
CA GLY A 229 -6.70 -14.69 1.70
C GLY A 229 -6.47 -13.21 2.04
N TYR A 230 -5.85 -12.43 1.14
CA TYR A 230 -5.68 -10.99 1.32
C TYR A 230 -6.31 -10.20 0.18
N ALA A 231 -6.92 -9.06 0.51
CA ALA A 231 -7.33 -8.05 -0.44
C ALA A 231 -6.35 -6.88 -0.39
N GLY A 232 -6.08 -6.25 -1.52
CA GLY A 232 -5.31 -5.02 -1.58
C GLY A 232 -5.80 -4.09 -2.67
N ALA A 233 -5.43 -2.82 -2.53
CA ALA A 233 -5.77 -1.79 -3.50
C ALA A 233 -4.66 -0.75 -3.61
N LEU A 234 -4.51 -0.18 -4.79
CA LEU A 234 -3.57 0.89 -5.06
C LEU A 234 -4.28 2.01 -5.83
N PHE A 235 -4.18 3.22 -5.30
CA PHE A 235 -4.49 4.47 -5.98
C PHE A 235 -3.21 5.10 -6.51
N VAL A 236 -3.22 5.51 -7.78
CA VAL A 236 -2.15 6.27 -8.43
C VAL A 236 -2.76 7.49 -9.10
N GLU A 237 -2.23 8.67 -8.80
CA GLU A 237 -2.62 9.91 -9.46
C GLU A 237 -2.27 9.84 -10.94
N GLN A 238 -3.19 10.16 -11.84
CA GLN A 238 -2.98 10.17 -13.29
C GLN A 238 -2.20 11.41 -13.72
N GLN A 239 -1.23 11.22 -14.61
CA GLN A 239 -0.63 12.31 -15.39
C GLN A 239 -1.35 12.42 -16.73
N ALA A 240 -1.45 13.64 -17.26
CA ALA A 240 -2.19 13.92 -18.49
C ALA A 240 -1.70 13.01 -19.64
N ASN A 241 -2.64 12.26 -20.24
CA ASN A 241 -2.43 11.40 -21.41
C ASN A 241 -1.54 10.15 -21.23
N THR A 242 -1.17 9.76 -20.00
CA THR A 242 -0.36 8.55 -19.77
C THR A 242 -0.98 7.64 -18.71
N LYS A 243 -1.28 6.40 -19.10
CA LYS A 243 -1.62 5.35 -18.15
C LYS A 243 -0.35 4.87 -17.46
N SER A 244 -0.41 4.69 -16.16
CA SER A 244 0.68 4.08 -15.41
C SER A 244 0.82 2.61 -15.81
N GLN A 245 2.06 2.15 -15.90
CA GLN A 245 2.39 0.74 -16.00
C GLN A 245 2.73 0.21 -14.61
N LEU A 246 2.14 -0.92 -14.24
CA LEU A 246 2.29 -1.48 -12.91
C LEU A 246 3.22 -2.70 -12.97
N SER A 247 4.33 -2.65 -12.22
CA SER A 247 5.24 -3.78 -12.02
C SER A 247 5.15 -4.27 -10.58
N CYS A 248 4.85 -5.55 -10.39
CA CYS A 248 4.64 -6.14 -9.08
C CYS A 248 5.76 -7.12 -8.73
N TRP A 249 6.45 -6.85 -7.63
CA TRP A 249 7.65 -7.53 -7.19
C TRP A 249 7.48 -8.22 -5.84
N GLN A 250 8.18 -9.31 -5.63
CA GLN A 250 8.29 -9.97 -4.34
C GLN A 250 9.64 -9.65 -3.69
N TRP A 251 9.60 -8.99 -2.54
CA TRP A 251 10.78 -8.83 -1.72
C TRP A 251 11.10 -10.14 -0.99
N THR A 252 12.38 -10.52 -1.02
CA THR A 252 12.94 -11.61 -0.21
C THR A 252 14.28 -11.15 0.38
N THR A 253 14.85 -11.90 1.31
CA THR A 253 16.21 -11.56 1.80
C THR A 253 17.29 -11.66 0.73
N ASN A 254 17.07 -12.40 -0.36
CA ASN A 254 18.00 -12.40 -1.49
C ASN A 254 18.04 -11.04 -2.19
N THR A 255 16.94 -10.28 -2.11
CA THR A 255 16.86 -8.90 -2.61
C THR A 255 17.85 -7.97 -1.91
N LEU A 256 18.30 -8.28 -0.67
CA LEU A 256 19.34 -7.51 0.04
C LEU A 256 20.67 -7.45 -0.73
N ASN A 257 20.91 -8.39 -1.65
CA ASN A 257 22.13 -8.42 -2.44
C ASN A 257 22.10 -7.46 -3.64
N LEU A 258 20.94 -6.87 -3.98
CA LEU A 258 20.85 -5.86 -5.06
C LEU A 258 21.62 -4.57 -4.73
N LEU A 259 21.97 -4.34 -3.46
CA LEU A 259 22.79 -3.19 -3.03
C LEU A 259 24.30 -3.37 -3.26
N LYS A 260 24.75 -4.52 -3.79
CA LYS A 260 26.20 -4.84 -3.93
C LYS A 260 26.75 -4.68 -5.35
N GLN A 261 25.98 -4.11 -6.27
CA GLN A 261 26.42 -3.79 -7.64
C GLN A 261 26.41 -2.29 -7.84
#